data_AF-A0A1Q3A771-F1
#
_entry.id   AF-A0A1Q3A771-F1
#
_cell.length_a   1.000
_cell.length_b   1.000
_cell.length_c   1.000
_cell.angle_alpha   90.00
_cell.angle_beta   90.00
_cell.angle_gamma   90.00
#
_symmetry.space_group_name_H-M   'P 1'
#
loop_
_entity.id
_entity.type
_entity.pdbx_description
1 polymer ?
#
loop_
_entity_poly.entity_id
_entity_poly.type
_entity_poly.pdbx_seq_one_letter_code
_entity_poly.pdbx_strand_id
1 'polypeptide(L)'
;MMSQLDQFIMEDVARYCPREFVEYHKCVSSNRDDMEKCTFRQRDLSRCIQGKVPSVKRVMEKCGSLMQNYEKCVRENMDTRTVNNCVPLLEQMRSCASEHALQGTITRPINEMVKDED
;
A
#
# COMPACT_ATOMS: atom_id res chain seq x y z
N MET A 1 -5.49 6.12 -13.98
CA MET A 1 -6.54 6.37 -12.98
C MET A 1 -6.14 5.61 -11.72
N MET A 2 -5.97 6.26 -10.58
CA MET A 2 -5.73 5.56 -9.31
C MET A 2 -7.00 4.83 -8.90
N SER A 3 -6.89 3.59 -8.40
CA SER A 3 -8.06 2.86 -7.90
C SER A 3 -8.46 3.37 -6.51
N GLN A 4 -9.72 3.16 -6.12
CA GLN A 4 -10.22 3.52 -4.78
C GLN A 4 -9.39 2.89 -3.66
N LEU A 5 -8.92 1.65 -3.86
CA LEU A 5 -8.00 0.96 -2.95
C LEU A 5 -6.69 1.76 -2.79
N ASP A 6 -6.08 2.21 -3.89
CA ASP A 6 -4.79 2.91 -3.85
C ASP A 6 -4.92 4.25 -3.10
N GLN A 7 -6.01 4.99 -3.36
CA GLN A 7 -6.29 6.24 -2.66
C GLN A 7 -6.48 6.01 -1.15
N PHE A 8 -7.31 5.04 -0.78
CA PHE A 8 -7.58 4.72 0.61
C PHE A 8 -6.31 4.32 1.37
N ILE A 9 -5.50 3.42 0.81
CA ILE A 9 -4.24 2.99 1.44
C ILE A 9 -3.29 4.17 1.59
N MET A 10 -3.19 5.05 0.59
CA MET A 10 -2.32 6.24 0.68
C MET A 10 -2.79 7.20 1.78
N GLU A 11 -4.08 7.46 1.88
CA GLU A 11 -4.66 8.29 2.94
C GLU A 11 -4.44 7.68 4.33
N ASP A 12 -4.60 6.36 4.46
CA ASP A 12 -4.39 5.66 5.73
C ASP A 12 -2.89 5.67 6.14
N VAL A 13 -1.99 5.48 5.19
CA VAL A 13 -0.54 5.62 5.41
C VAL A 13 -0.19 7.04 5.84
N ALA A 14 -0.73 8.07 5.15
CA ALA A 14 -0.48 9.45 5.52
C ALA A 14 -1.03 9.80 6.91
N ARG A 15 -2.16 9.18 7.31
CA ARG A 15 -2.77 9.35 8.64
C ARG A 15 -1.94 8.74 9.77
N TYR A 16 -1.46 7.51 9.60
CA TYR A 16 -0.77 6.77 10.67
C TYR A 16 0.77 6.89 10.64
N CYS A 17 1.35 7.24 9.50
CA CYS A 17 2.79 7.37 9.28
C CYS A 17 3.18 8.71 8.60
N PRO A 18 2.64 9.87 9.05
CA PRO A 18 2.81 11.15 8.34
C PRO A 18 4.27 11.56 8.19
N ARG A 19 5.08 11.37 9.23
CA ARG A 19 6.50 11.76 9.24
C ARG A 19 7.30 10.93 8.24
N GLU A 20 7.23 9.60 8.35
CA GLU A 20 7.97 8.69 7.49
C GLU A 20 7.54 8.84 6.02
N PHE A 21 6.24 9.08 5.80
CA PHE A 21 5.67 9.33 4.48
C PHE A 21 6.27 10.60 3.84
N VAL A 22 6.22 11.74 4.53
CA VAL A 22 6.78 13.00 4.04
C VAL A 22 8.29 12.91 3.83
N GLU A 23 9.02 12.32 4.77
CA GLU A 23 10.48 12.17 4.68
C GLU A 23 10.91 11.30 3.50
N TYR A 24 10.17 10.21 3.22
CA TYR A 24 10.39 9.40 2.03
C TYR A 24 10.15 10.18 0.74
N HIS A 25 9.00 10.85 0.63
CA HIS A 25 8.68 11.64 -0.56
C HIS A 25 9.64 12.82 -0.78
N LYS A 26 10.09 13.47 0.30
CA LYS A 26 11.13 14.51 0.24
C LYS A 26 12.47 13.97 -0.25
N CYS A 27 12.84 12.77 0.19
CA CYS A 27 14.05 12.12 -0.30
C CYS A 27 13.94 11.84 -1.81
N VAL A 28 12.86 11.18 -2.24
CA VAL A 28 12.64 10.83 -3.65
C VAL A 28 12.59 12.07 -4.54
N SER A 29 11.92 13.15 -4.09
CA SER A 29 11.83 14.39 -4.86
C SER A 29 13.19 15.08 -5.02
N SER A 30 14.10 14.91 -4.07
CA SER A 30 15.46 15.47 -4.08
C SER A 30 16.47 14.59 -4.82
N ASN A 31 16.16 13.31 -5.04
CA ASN A 31 17.07 12.32 -5.66
C ASN A 31 16.39 11.62 -6.85
N ARG A 32 15.74 12.39 -7.74
CA ARG A 32 14.97 11.82 -8.87
C ARG A 32 15.80 10.95 -9.82
N ASP A 33 17.08 11.27 -9.97
CA ASP A 33 18.01 10.53 -10.85
C ASP A 33 18.55 9.24 -10.20
N ASP A 34 18.43 9.10 -8.88
CA ASP A 34 18.98 7.99 -8.11
C ASP A 34 18.15 7.73 -6.84
N MET A 35 17.05 7.00 -7.03
CA MET A 35 16.09 6.71 -5.96
C MET A 35 16.64 5.70 -4.93
N GLU A 36 17.71 4.96 -5.26
CA GLU A 36 18.31 3.97 -4.35
C GLU A 36 18.85 4.64 -3.08
N LYS A 37 19.27 5.91 -3.18
CA LYS A 37 19.64 6.76 -2.04
C LYS A 37 18.54 6.88 -0.98
N CYS A 38 17.29 6.63 -1.35
CA CYS A 38 16.14 6.72 -0.45
C CYS A 38 15.71 5.37 0.15
N THR A 39 16.46 4.29 -0.09
CA THR A 39 16.14 2.95 0.45
C THR A 39 16.01 2.94 1.98
N PHE A 40 16.80 3.75 2.68
CA PHE A 40 16.69 3.86 4.14
C PHE A 40 15.35 4.48 4.57
N ARG A 41 14.88 5.52 3.87
CA ARG A 41 13.57 6.13 4.11
C ARG A 41 12.43 5.20 3.72
N GLN A 42 12.59 4.44 2.65
CA GLN A 42 11.63 3.40 2.27
C GLN A 42 11.49 2.38 3.41
N ARG A 43 12.60 1.92 3.99
CA ARG A 43 12.59 0.98 5.12
C ARG A 43 11.93 1.58 6.37
N ASP A 44 12.22 2.84 6.69
CA ASP A 44 11.58 3.55 7.82
C ASP A 44 10.05 3.60 7.62
N LEU A 45 9.60 3.97 6.43
CA LEU A 45 8.19 4.00 6.07
C LEU A 45 7.56 2.60 6.14
N SER A 46 8.20 1.58 5.57
CA SER A 46 7.71 0.19 5.62
C SER A 46 7.54 -0.32 7.05
N ARG A 47 8.49 -0.03 7.95
CA ARG A 47 8.39 -0.40 9.37
C ARG A 47 7.22 0.30 10.05
N CYS A 48 7.01 1.58 9.77
CA CYS A 48 5.87 2.31 10.30
C CYS A 48 4.55 1.69 9.81
N ILE A 49 4.43 1.42 8.51
CA ILE A 49 3.23 0.85 7.89
C ILE A 49 2.87 -0.48 8.55
N GLN A 50 3.83 -1.40 8.66
CA GLN A 50 3.63 -2.72 9.28
C GLN A 50 3.21 -2.63 10.75
N GLY A 51 3.73 -1.65 11.49
CA GLY A 51 3.45 -1.49 12.91
C GLY A 51 2.17 -0.72 13.24
N LYS A 52 1.77 0.23 12.38
CA LYS A 52 0.77 1.26 12.76
C LYS A 52 -0.42 1.39 11.82
N VAL A 53 -0.35 0.94 10.57
CA VAL A 53 -1.43 1.16 9.59
C VAL A 53 -2.42 -0.02 9.61
N PRO A 54 -3.64 0.13 10.18
CA PRO A 54 -4.52 -1.00 10.44
C PRO A 54 -5.07 -1.65 9.16
N SER A 55 -5.33 -0.85 8.11
CA SER A 55 -5.80 -1.39 6.83
C SER A 55 -4.78 -2.33 6.20
N VAL A 56 -3.51 -1.93 6.17
CA VAL A 56 -2.42 -2.75 5.62
C VAL A 56 -2.24 -4.01 6.45
N LYS A 57 -2.28 -3.91 7.79
CA LYS A 57 -2.21 -5.09 8.66
C LYS A 57 -3.32 -6.10 8.35
N ARG A 58 -4.58 -5.65 8.23
CA ARG A 58 -5.70 -6.53 7.87
C ARG A 58 -5.52 -7.18 6.51
N VAL A 59 -5.10 -6.40 5.50
CA VAL A 59 -4.86 -6.93 4.16
C VAL A 59 -3.74 -7.98 4.18
N MET A 60 -2.65 -7.74 4.90
CA MET A 60 -1.57 -8.74 5.06
C MET A 60 -2.06 -10.02 5.76
N GLU A 61 -2.87 -9.88 6.81
CA GLU A 61 -3.43 -11.02 7.54
C GLU A 61 -4.42 -11.85 6.72
N LYS A 62 -5.26 -11.20 5.91
CA LYS A 62 -6.35 -11.86 5.15
C LYS A 62 -5.94 -12.30 3.76
N CYS A 63 -5.08 -11.53 3.09
CA CYS A 63 -4.71 -11.73 1.70
C CYS A 63 -3.24 -12.19 1.52
N GLY A 64 -2.51 -12.43 2.61
CA GLY A 64 -1.08 -12.76 2.57
C GLY A 64 -0.75 -14.00 1.73
N SER A 65 -1.63 -15.00 1.67
CA SER A 65 -1.44 -16.17 0.80
C SER A 65 -1.53 -15.81 -0.70
N LEU A 66 -2.45 -14.94 -1.09
CA LEU A 66 -2.56 -14.44 -2.46
C LEU A 66 -1.34 -13.60 -2.85
N MET A 67 -0.83 -12.80 -1.92
CA MET A 67 0.42 -12.05 -2.11
C MET A 67 1.60 -12.99 -2.38
N GLN A 68 1.77 -14.02 -1.54
CA GLN A 68 2.83 -15.02 -1.73
C GLN A 68 2.71 -15.79 -3.04
N ASN A 69 1.48 -16.16 -3.43
CA ASN A 69 1.23 -16.84 -4.70
C ASN A 69 1.56 -15.96 -5.90
N TYR A 70 1.19 -14.67 -5.86
CA TYR A 70 1.53 -13.71 -6.89
C TYR A 70 3.05 -13.50 -6.98
N GLU A 71 3.73 -13.29 -5.85
CA GLU A 71 5.19 -13.14 -5.79
C GLU A 71 5.92 -14.37 -6.35
N LYS A 72 5.44 -15.57 -5.99
CA LYS A 72 5.97 -16.83 -6.52
C LYS A 72 5.79 -16.90 -8.04
N CYS A 73 4.60 -16.62 -8.55
CA CYS A 73 4.33 -16.61 -9.98
C CYS A 73 5.26 -15.64 -10.72
N VAL A 74 5.41 -14.41 -10.22
CA VAL A 74 6.28 -13.40 -10.83
C VAL A 74 7.72 -13.91 -10.88
N ARG A 75 8.22 -14.45 -9.77
CA ARG A 75 9.59 -14.98 -9.69
C ARG A 75 9.83 -16.12 -10.69
N GLU A 76 8.88 -17.03 -10.82
CA GLU A 76 8.96 -18.18 -11.75
C GLU A 76 8.84 -17.77 -13.22
N ASN A 77 8.24 -16.61 -13.52
CA ASN A 77 7.97 -16.14 -14.89
C ASN A 77 8.83 -14.92 -15.31
N MET A 78 9.72 -14.45 -14.44
CA MET A 78 10.54 -13.25 -14.66
C MET A 78 11.53 -13.45 -15.80
N ASP A 79 12.21 -14.60 -15.82
CA ASP A 79 13.26 -14.92 -16.80
C ASP A 79 12.66 -15.29 -18.18
N THR A 80 11.45 -15.85 -18.20
CA THR A 80 10.77 -16.34 -19.40
C THR A 80 9.93 -15.28 -20.11
N ARG A 81 9.87 -14.04 -19.58
CA ARG A 81 9.00 -12.96 -20.07
C ARG A 81 7.50 -13.32 -20.12
N THR A 82 7.07 -14.28 -19.30
CA THR A 82 5.68 -14.75 -19.22
C THR A 82 4.93 -14.22 -17.99
N VAL A 83 5.38 -13.10 -17.41
CA VAL A 83 4.79 -12.48 -16.21
C VAL A 83 3.30 -12.15 -16.37
N ASN A 84 2.81 -11.97 -17.61
CA ASN A 84 1.38 -11.78 -17.90
C ASN A 84 0.51 -12.96 -17.40
N ASN A 85 1.08 -14.16 -17.26
CA ASN A 85 0.38 -15.31 -16.68
C ASN A 85 0.01 -15.11 -15.20
N CYS A 86 0.61 -14.13 -14.52
CA CYS A 86 0.35 -13.80 -13.13
C CYS A 86 -0.77 -12.77 -12.95
N VAL A 87 -1.31 -12.21 -14.03
CA VAL A 87 -2.39 -11.20 -13.98
C VAL A 87 -3.64 -11.72 -13.23
N PRO A 88 -4.12 -12.96 -13.43
CA PRO A 88 -5.26 -13.47 -12.67
C PRO A 88 -5.01 -13.52 -11.15
N LEU A 89 -3.78 -13.83 -10.72
CA LEU A 89 -3.39 -13.79 -9.30
C LEU A 89 -3.34 -12.35 -8.77
N LEU A 90 -2.86 -11.41 -9.58
CA LEU A 90 -2.88 -9.98 -9.25
C LEU A 90 -4.32 -9.48 -9.04
N GLU A 91 -5.25 -9.85 -9.91
CA GLU A 91 -6.66 -9.45 -9.80
C GLU A 91 -7.31 -10.02 -8.54
N GLN A 92 -7.08 -11.31 -8.23
CA GLN A 92 -7.56 -11.92 -6.99
C GLN A 92 -6.99 -11.23 -5.75
N MET A 93 -5.69 -10.95 -5.74
CA MET A 93 -5.03 -10.24 -4.65
C MET A 93 -5.61 -8.84 -4.47
N ARG A 94 -5.82 -8.08 -5.56
CA ARG A 94 -6.41 -6.74 -5.50
C ARG A 94 -7.86 -6.77 -5.02
N SER A 95 -8.64 -7.76 -5.44
CA SER A 95 -10.02 -7.95 -4.99
C SER A 95 -10.08 -8.21 -3.47
N CYS A 96 -9.28 -9.15 -2.97
CA CYS A 96 -9.15 -9.42 -1.54
C CYS A 96 -8.72 -8.18 -0.75
N ALA A 97 -7.71 -7.46 -1.24
CA ALA A 97 -7.24 -6.24 -0.59
C ALA A 97 -8.32 -5.16 -0.54
N SER A 98 -9.10 -4.99 -1.61
CA SER A 98 -10.21 -4.03 -1.67
C SER A 98 -11.29 -4.34 -0.65
N GLU A 99 -11.63 -5.62 -0.49
CA GLU A 99 -12.61 -6.07 0.50
C GLU A 99 -12.13 -5.81 1.94
N HIS A 100 -10.89 -6.15 2.27
CA HIS A 100 -10.40 -6.11 3.66
C HIS A 100 -9.76 -4.78 4.10
N ALA A 101 -9.26 -3.97 3.16
CA ALA A 101 -8.74 -2.64 3.47
C ALA A 101 -9.85 -1.75 4.03
N LEU A 102 -11.01 -1.76 3.36
CA LEU A 102 -12.18 -0.92 3.64
C LEU A 102 -13.05 -1.47 4.78
N GLN A 103 -12.82 -2.70 5.24
CA GLN A 103 -13.53 -3.27 6.38
C GLN A 103 -13.19 -2.52 7.68
N GLY A 104 -14.23 -2.01 8.35
CA GLY A 104 -14.11 -1.32 9.64
C GLY A 104 -13.89 0.19 9.56
N THR A 105 -13.78 0.77 8.35
CA THR A 105 -13.91 2.21 8.17
C THR A 105 -15.36 2.54 7.92
N ILE A 106 -16.03 3.13 8.92
CA ILE A 106 -17.20 3.97 8.64
C ILE A 106 -16.69 5.02 7.66
N THR A 107 -17.11 4.94 6.42
CA THR A 107 -16.83 5.93 5.38
C THR A 107 -17.44 7.26 5.82
N ARG A 108 -16.71 8.02 6.63
CA ARG A 108 -16.93 9.46 6.70
C ARG A 108 -16.00 10.07 5.66
N PRO A 109 -16.53 10.57 4.52
CA PRO A 109 -15.72 11.32 3.59
C PRO A 109 -15.03 12.48 4.33
N ILE A 110 -13.85 12.90 3.85
CA ILE A 110 -13.02 13.96 4.47
C ILE A 110 -13.84 15.23 4.80
N ASN A 111 -14.89 15.49 4.00
CA ASN A 111 -15.83 16.60 4.17
C ASN A 111 -16.68 16.56 5.47
N GLU A 112 -16.71 15.43 6.19
CA GLU A 112 -17.48 15.26 7.43
C GLU A 112 -16.62 15.27 8.71
N MET A 113 -15.29 15.41 8.59
CA MET A 113 -14.39 15.50 9.75
C MET A 113 -14.28 16.92 10.34
N VAL A 114 -15.06 17.89 9.84
CA VAL A 114 -15.00 19.32 10.21
C VAL A 114 -16.16 19.75 11.13
N LYS A 115 -17.01 18.83 11.62
CA LYS A 115 -18.26 19.20 12.32
C LYS A 115 -18.31 18.93 13.83
N ASP A 116 -17.20 18.59 14.48
CA ASP A 116 -17.20 18.28 15.92
C ASP A 116 -16.34 19.28 16.74
N GLU A 117 -16.49 20.59 16.47
CA GLU A 117 -16.15 21.66 17.42
C GLU A 117 -17.44 22.46 17.72
N ASP A 118 -18.17 22.01 18.76
CA ASP A 118 -19.11 22.82 19.54
C ASP A 118 -18.66 22.77 21.02
#